data_AF-A0A074XCH8-F1
#
_entry.id   AF-A0A074XCH8-F1
#
_cell.length_a   1.000
_cell.length_b   1.000
_cell.length_c   1.000
_cell.angle_alpha   90.00
_cell.angle_beta   90.00
_cell.angle_gamma   90.00
#
_symmetry.space_group_name_H-M   'P 1'
#
loop_
_entity.id
_entity.type
_entity.pdbx_description
1 polymer ?
#
loop_
_entity_poly.entity_id
_entity_poly.type
_entity_poly.pdbx_seq_one_letter_code
_entity_poly.pdbx_strand_id
1 'polypeptide(L)'
;MDVQSLESRFEGISVNDENHDQNSHKSKGSISISSLGAAAAANRLKLPLQKLPANATKSSLYSANGANTAATIAKITLPSQAAQRSSDTEPRRSDPQSMLSSIPQQPSTPRQFHLGMFEIGKPLGKGKFGRVYLARERSSGFVCALKVLHKIELQQGKVEKQVRREIEIQSNLAHPNILRLFGHFHDSKRIFLILEFAGKGELYKHLRREQRFPEWKAASYVAQMCAALKYLHKKHVIHRDIKPENILVGIHGEIKISDFGWSVHAPNNRRNTMCGTLDYLPPEMLKPGKDENWYNEKVDLWSLGVLTYEFLVGEAPFEDTPSMTQKRIARGEMTIPPFVSAEAKDLIKKLLVLDPEKRIPLHEVEQHPWIIKHCVKGERAYNRTSASSKQRPSE
;
A
#
# COMPACT_ATOMS: atom_id res chain seq x y z
N MET A 1 -7.74 22.03 -31.61
CA MET A 1 -8.67 20.89 -31.62
C MET A 1 -9.76 21.18 -30.61
N ASP A 2 -11.01 21.17 -31.06
CA ASP A 2 -12.18 21.60 -30.29
C ASP A 2 -12.54 20.58 -29.18
N VAL A 3 -12.99 21.06 -28.02
CA VAL A 3 -13.36 20.24 -26.85
C VAL A 3 -14.48 19.26 -27.22
N GLN A 4 -15.37 19.64 -28.13
CA GLN A 4 -16.44 18.80 -28.67
C GLN A 4 -15.92 17.57 -29.44
N SER A 5 -14.76 17.68 -30.10
CA SER A 5 -14.11 16.54 -30.78
C SER A 5 -13.49 15.53 -29.79
N LEU A 6 -13.12 15.98 -28.58
CA LEU A 6 -12.65 15.11 -27.52
C LEU A 6 -13.82 14.43 -26.78
N GLU A 7 -14.94 15.13 -26.59
CA GLU A 7 -16.17 14.56 -26.01
C GLU A 7 -16.74 13.44 -26.89
N SER A 8 -16.82 13.64 -28.20
CA SER A 8 -17.24 12.62 -29.16
C SER A 8 -16.34 11.37 -29.17
N ARG A 9 -15.04 11.48 -28.82
CA ARG A 9 -14.17 10.30 -28.62
C ARG A 9 -14.48 9.53 -27.33
N PHE A 10 -14.95 10.20 -26.27
CA PHE A 10 -15.41 9.53 -25.06
C PHE A 10 -16.80 8.89 -25.25
N GLU A 11 -17.66 9.50 -26.06
CA GLU A 11 -19.01 9.00 -26.35
C GLU A 11 -19.01 7.90 -27.41
N GLY A 12 -18.18 8.01 -28.45
CA GLY A 12 -18.07 7.05 -29.55
C GLY A 12 -17.43 5.70 -29.17
N ILE A 13 -16.88 5.56 -27.97
CA ILE A 13 -16.38 4.28 -27.41
C ILE A 13 -17.45 3.62 -26.51
N SER A 14 -18.57 4.30 -26.24
CA SER A 14 -19.60 3.80 -25.33
C SER A 14 -20.81 3.17 -26.03
N VAL A 15 -20.77 2.93 -27.35
CA VAL A 15 -21.83 2.26 -28.10
C VAL A 15 -21.21 1.27 -29.09
N ASN A 16 -21.14 0.01 -28.68
CA ASN A 16 -21.29 -1.20 -29.49
C ASN A 16 -21.21 -2.40 -28.54
N ASP A 17 -22.37 -2.73 -27.97
CA ASP A 17 -22.69 -4.08 -27.56
C ASP A 17 -22.72 -4.96 -28.82
N GLU A 18 -21.87 -5.99 -28.85
CA GLU A 18 -22.15 -7.35 -29.31
C GLU A 18 -20.82 -8.12 -29.47
N ASN A 19 -20.52 -8.99 -28.50
CA ASN A 19 -20.28 -10.39 -28.82
C ASN A 19 -20.40 -11.28 -27.58
N HIS A 20 -21.27 -12.27 -27.73
CA HIS A 20 -21.56 -13.38 -26.84
C HIS A 20 -20.30 -14.17 -26.50
N ASP A 21 -20.08 -14.44 -25.21
CA ASP A 21 -19.49 -15.72 -24.78
C ASP A 21 -20.16 -16.17 -23.48
N GLN A 22 -20.84 -17.31 -23.56
CA GLN A 22 -21.46 -17.98 -22.43
C GLN A 22 -20.36 -18.63 -21.58
N ASN A 23 -20.08 -18.08 -20.41
CA ASN A 23 -19.71 -18.90 -19.26
C ASN A 23 -19.98 -18.17 -17.94
N SER A 24 -20.97 -18.65 -17.21
CA SER A 24 -21.46 -18.07 -15.97
C SER A 24 -20.56 -18.42 -14.78
N HIS A 25 -19.77 -17.45 -14.29
CA HIS A 25 -19.33 -17.44 -12.90
C HIS A 25 -19.60 -16.07 -12.26
N LYS A 26 -20.52 -16.07 -11.29
CA LYS A 26 -20.97 -14.90 -10.53
C LYS A 26 -19.81 -14.29 -9.74
N SER A 27 -19.34 -13.10 -10.12
CA SER A 27 -18.49 -12.28 -9.25
C SER A 27 -19.36 -11.72 -8.11
N LYS A 28 -19.05 -12.08 -6.86
CA LYS A 28 -19.73 -11.54 -5.68
C LYS A 28 -19.39 -10.05 -5.53
N GLY A 29 -20.42 -9.22 -5.61
CA GLY A 29 -20.32 -7.79 -5.35
C GLY A 29 -19.94 -7.49 -3.91
N SER A 30 -19.11 -6.46 -3.71
CA SER A 30 -18.81 -5.86 -2.42
C SER A 30 -20.10 -5.24 -1.84
N ILE A 31 -20.72 -5.91 -0.87
CA ILE A 31 -21.88 -5.40 -0.15
C ILE A 31 -21.39 -4.51 1.01
N SER A 32 -21.77 -3.24 0.97
CA SER A 32 -21.66 -2.33 2.12
C SER A 32 -22.85 -2.57 3.04
N ILE A 33 -22.61 -3.10 4.24
CA ILE A 33 -23.65 -3.28 5.27
C ILE A 33 -23.72 -1.99 6.08
N SER A 34 -24.75 -1.18 5.84
CA SER A 34 -25.05 -0.01 6.66
C SER A 34 -26.54 0.09 6.92
N SER A 35 -27.04 -0.68 7.88
CA SER A 35 -28.17 -0.33 8.74
C SER A 35 -28.50 -1.55 9.61
N LEU A 36 -28.50 -1.37 10.93
CA LEU A 36 -29.53 -1.89 11.84
C LEU A 36 -29.28 -1.21 13.19
N GLY A 37 -30.19 -0.29 13.52
CA GLY A 37 -30.25 0.42 14.78
C GLY A 37 -30.77 -0.48 15.91
N ALA A 38 -30.48 -0.02 17.12
CA ALA A 38 -30.71 -0.67 18.39
C ALA A 38 -32.19 -0.93 18.72
N ALA A 39 -32.43 -2.03 19.45
CA ALA A 39 -33.49 -2.12 20.45
C ALA A 39 -32.97 -2.95 21.64
N ALA A 40 -33.06 -2.36 22.82
CA ALA A 40 -32.70 -2.96 24.11
C ALA A 40 -33.86 -3.80 24.66
N ALA A 41 -33.54 -4.83 25.47
CA ALA A 41 -34.04 -4.98 26.86
C ALA A 41 -33.78 -6.39 27.43
N ALA A 42 -33.16 -6.37 28.61
CA ALA A 42 -33.35 -7.22 29.79
C ALA A 42 -33.84 -8.67 29.66
N ASN A 43 -33.06 -9.60 30.23
CA ASN A 43 -33.53 -10.37 31.39
C ASN A 43 -32.38 -10.95 32.23
N ARG A 44 -32.51 -10.74 33.54
CA ARG A 44 -31.68 -11.29 34.63
C ARG A 44 -31.97 -12.77 34.83
N LEU A 45 -31.01 -13.54 35.37
CA LEU A 45 -31.20 -14.49 36.49
C LEU A 45 -29.85 -14.89 37.11
N LYS A 46 -29.90 -15.30 38.39
CA LYS A 46 -28.85 -15.30 39.43
C LYS A 46 -28.01 -16.60 39.53
N LEU A 47 -26.73 -16.43 39.91
CA LEU A 47 -25.84 -17.15 40.88
C LEU A 47 -26.34 -18.42 41.63
N PRO A 48 -25.44 -19.37 42.05
CA PRO A 48 -24.43 -19.10 43.13
C PRO A 48 -23.05 -19.84 43.11
N LEU A 49 -22.06 -19.17 43.74
CA LEU A 49 -21.00 -19.61 44.70
C LEU A 49 -20.40 -21.04 44.64
N GLN A 50 -19.06 -21.20 44.73
CA GLN A 50 -18.33 -21.47 46.00
C GLN A 50 -16.82 -21.91 45.84
N LYS A 51 -15.94 -21.19 46.59
CA LYS A 51 -14.67 -21.53 47.30
C LYS A 51 -13.34 -21.94 46.61
N LEU A 52 -12.31 -21.16 46.95
CA LEU A 52 -10.87 -21.47 47.10
C LEU A 52 -10.59 -22.33 48.36
N PRO A 53 -9.38 -22.89 48.52
CA PRO A 53 -8.36 -22.21 49.34
C PRO A 53 -6.91 -22.28 48.81
N ALA A 54 -6.05 -21.51 49.49
CA ALA A 54 -4.67 -21.16 49.20
C ALA A 54 -3.62 -21.99 49.97
N ASN A 55 -2.35 -21.92 49.54
CA ASN A 55 -1.11 -21.77 50.34
C ASN A 55 0.08 -21.67 49.34
N ALA A 56 0.98 -20.68 49.30
CA ALA A 56 1.81 -19.97 50.30
C ALA A 56 3.12 -20.70 50.68
N THR A 57 4.26 -20.06 50.36
CA THR A 57 5.59 -19.97 51.06
C THR A 57 6.64 -19.55 50.01
N LYS A 58 7.37 -18.41 50.00
CA LYS A 58 8.23 -17.64 50.93
C LYS A 58 9.59 -18.26 51.30
N SER A 59 10.68 -17.61 50.85
CA SER A 59 11.93 -17.23 51.57
C SER A 59 12.89 -16.53 50.57
N SER A 60 13.24 -15.24 50.70
CA SER A 60 14.15 -14.52 51.64
C SER A 60 15.64 -14.75 51.33
N LEU A 61 16.35 -13.81 50.65
CA LEU A 61 17.16 -12.66 51.16
C LEU A 61 18.44 -13.03 51.93
N TYR A 62 19.59 -12.46 51.50
CA TYR A 62 20.62 -11.67 52.25
C TYR A 62 21.52 -10.98 51.18
N SER A 63 21.59 -9.64 51.08
CA SER A 63 22.51 -8.66 51.75
C SER A 63 24.01 -8.86 51.45
N ALA A 64 24.89 -7.88 51.20
CA ALA A 64 24.84 -6.41 51.24
C ALA A 64 26.15 -5.77 50.67
N ASN A 65 26.08 -4.43 50.47
CA ASN A 65 27.13 -3.39 50.63
C ASN A 65 28.23 -3.09 49.59
N GLY A 66 28.38 -1.79 49.29
CA GLY A 66 29.71 -1.15 49.18
C GLY A 66 29.94 0.01 48.19
N ALA A 67 29.48 1.23 48.54
CA ALA A 67 30.13 2.57 48.41
C ALA A 67 30.77 3.13 47.10
N ASN A 68 30.29 4.34 46.74
CA ASN A 68 30.98 5.60 46.39
C ASN A 68 32.30 5.62 45.59
N THR A 69 32.33 6.43 44.51
CA THR A 69 33.18 7.63 44.37
C THR A 69 32.90 8.37 43.05
N ALA A 70 32.96 9.70 43.10
CA ALA A 70 32.85 10.62 41.98
C ALA A 70 34.25 11.09 41.53
N ALA A 71 34.46 11.30 40.22
CA ALA A 71 35.47 12.24 39.67
C ALA A 71 35.36 12.41 38.13
N THR A 72 34.97 13.61 37.71
CA THR A 72 35.68 14.56 36.83
C THR A 72 36.35 14.13 35.49
N ILE A 73 35.82 14.70 34.39
CA ILE A 73 36.43 15.41 33.24
C ILE A 73 37.87 15.04 32.80
N ALA A 74 38.03 14.71 31.50
CA ALA A 74 39.10 15.25 30.65
C ALA A 74 38.77 15.11 29.14
N LYS A 75 38.61 16.26 28.47
CA LYS A 75 38.78 16.44 27.01
C LYS A 75 40.27 16.32 26.69
N ILE A 76 40.61 15.63 25.60
CA ILE A 76 41.95 15.67 25.00
C ILE A 76 41.82 16.28 23.60
N THR A 77 42.59 17.35 23.36
CA THR A 77 42.76 18.08 22.10
C THR A 77 44.20 18.57 22.05
N LEU A 78 44.71 18.78 20.83
CA LEU A 78 45.97 19.42 20.37
C LEU A 78 47.18 18.50 20.12
N PRO A 79 48.12 18.86 19.20
CA PRO A 79 48.41 20.24 18.77
C PRO A 79 48.53 20.57 17.27
N SER A 80 48.40 21.88 17.05
CA SER A 80 48.71 22.69 15.88
C SER A 80 50.21 22.99 15.79
N GLN A 81 50.74 23.15 14.57
CA GLN A 81 51.94 23.95 14.31
C GLN A 81 51.68 24.97 13.19
N ALA A 82 52.28 26.14 13.41
CA ALA A 82 52.10 27.39 12.70
C ALA A 82 53.03 27.55 11.49
N ALA A 83 52.67 28.44 10.56
CA ALA A 83 53.62 29.40 9.98
C ALA A 83 52.87 30.59 9.36
N GLN A 84 53.31 31.78 9.76
CA GLN A 84 52.84 33.11 9.38
C GLN A 84 53.35 33.52 7.98
N ARG A 85 52.62 34.41 7.29
CA ARG A 85 53.20 35.64 6.72
C ARG A 85 52.12 36.67 6.42
N SER A 86 52.38 37.88 6.87
CA SER A 86 51.60 39.11 6.83
C SER A 86 52.04 40.00 5.66
N SER A 87 51.11 40.78 5.10
CA SER A 87 51.36 42.15 4.67
C SER A 87 50.03 42.87 4.38
N ASP A 88 49.76 43.91 5.16
CA ASP A 88 48.66 44.86 5.01
C ASP A 88 48.86 45.77 3.79
N THR A 89 47.79 46.08 3.07
CA THR A 89 47.64 47.37 2.36
C THR A 89 46.15 47.71 2.20
N GLU A 90 45.78 48.90 2.66
CA GLU A 90 44.43 49.49 2.66
C GLU A 90 43.83 49.76 1.26
N PRO A 91 42.50 49.96 1.14
CA PRO A 91 41.77 49.90 -0.12
C PRO A 91 41.57 51.26 -0.80
N ARG A 92 41.71 51.30 -2.14
CA ARG A 92 41.20 52.38 -2.99
C ARG A 92 39.82 52.05 -3.51
N ARG A 93 38.89 52.98 -3.31
CA ARG A 93 37.52 52.98 -3.84
C ARG A 93 37.51 53.17 -5.35
N SER A 94 36.73 52.34 -6.04
CA SER A 94 36.16 52.66 -7.36
C SER A 94 34.94 51.75 -7.61
N ASP A 95 33.74 52.33 -7.58
CA ASP A 95 32.54 51.78 -8.24
C ASP A 95 32.82 51.68 -9.75
N PRO A 96 32.27 50.68 -10.47
CA PRO A 96 30.93 50.85 -11.03
C PRO A 96 30.07 49.58 -11.18
N GLN A 97 28.77 49.81 -11.04
CA GLN A 97 27.65 49.17 -11.73
C GLN A 97 28.00 48.21 -12.88
N SER A 98 27.69 46.93 -12.69
CA SER A 98 27.01 46.02 -13.63
C SER A 98 27.18 44.60 -13.07
N MET A 99 26.33 43.65 -13.45
CA MET A 99 26.22 42.29 -12.90
C MET A 99 25.21 42.12 -11.76
N LEU A 100 23.98 42.62 -11.95
CA LEU A 100 22.82 41.94 -11.38
C LEU A 100 22.63 40.63 -12.15
N SER A 101 23.27 39.58 -11.64
CA SER A 101 23.07 38.20 -12.06
C SER A 101 21.58 37.84 -11.98
N SER A 102 21.02 37.52 -13.13
CA SER A 102 19.68 36.97 -13.35
C SER A 102 19.44 35.75 -12.46
N ILE A 103 18.70 35.97 -11.37
CA ILE A 103 18.09 34.91 -10.56
C ILE A 103 17.20 34.09 -11.50
N PRO A 104 17.36 32.76 -11.61
CA PRO A 104 16.40 31.94 -12.34
C PRO A 104 15.04 32.10 -11.64
N GLN A 105 14.09 32.75 -12.32
CA GLN A 105 12.71 32.81 -11.86
C GLN A 105 12.24 31.36 -11.65
N GLN A 106 11.99 31.00 -10.39
CA GLN A 106 11.20 29.80 -10.12
C GLN A 106 9.85 29.98 -10.82
N PRO A 107 9.35 29.01 -11.60
CA PRO A 107 8.01 29.12 -12.15
C PRO A 107 7.00 29.14 -10.99
N SER A 108 6.46 30.32 -10.72
CA SER A 108 5.66 30.68 -9.54
C SER A 108 4.15 30.45 -9.72
N THR A 109 3.76 29.51 -10.59
CA THR A 109 2.36 29.08 -10.71
C THR A 109 2.28 27.55 -10.77
N PRO A 110 1.42 26.91 -9.95
CA PRO A 110 1.12 25.49 -10.11
C PRO A 110 0.61 25.24 -11.53
N ARG A 111 1.22 24.28 -12.24
CA ARG A 111 0.79 23.94 -13.60
C ARG A 111 -0.69 23.56 -13.59
N GLN A 112 -1.52 24.38 -14.23
CA GLN A 112 -2.95 24.15 -14.32
C GLN A 112 -3.24 23.15 -15.45
N PHE A 113 -3.57 21.92 -15.10
CA PHE A 113 -3.90 20.89 -16.07
C PHE A 113 -5.32 21.07 -16.63
N HIS A 114 -5.49 20.74 -17.92
CA HIS A 114 -6.80 20.63 -18.56
C HIS A 114 -6.78 19.52 -19.63
N LEU A 115 -7.97 19.04 -20.02
CA LEU A 115 -8.11 17.87 -20.89
C LEU A 115 -7.41 18.04 -22.25
N GLY A 116 -7.45 19.25 -22.83
CA GLY A 116 -6.79 19.56 -24.10
C GLY A 116 -5.27 19.34 -24.12
N MET A 117 -4.61 19.27 -22.96
CA MET A 117 -3.17 18.96 -22.86
C MET A 117 -2.85 17.49 -23.13
N PHE A 118 -3.86 16.62 -23.18
CA PHE A 118 -3.69 15.17 -23.29
C PHE A 118 -4.24 14.66 -24.62
N GLU A 119 -3.52 13.72 -25.20
CA GLU A 119 -4.04 12.81 -26.21
C GLU A 119 -4.56 11.56 -25.50
N ILE A 120 -5.85 11.27 -25.66
CA ILE A 120 -6.51 10.13 -25.04
C ILE A 120 -6.44 8.93 -25.97
N GLY A 121 -5.86 7.84 -25.47
CA GLY A 121 -5.74 6.55 -26.13
C GLY A 121 -6.79 5.55 -25.65
N LYS A 122 -6.44 4.26 -25.76
CA LYS A 122 -7.34 3.14 -25.44
C LYS A 122 -7.77 3.12 -23.96
N PRO A 123 -8.97 2.60 -23.64
CA PRO A 123 -9.35 2.30 -22.27
C PRO A 123 -8.42 1.23 -21.67
N LEU A 124 -8.02 1.43 -20.42
CA LEU A 124 -7.18 0.51 -19.64
C LEU A 124 -8.00 -0.31 -18.63
N GLY A 125 -9.10 0.27 -18.13
CA GLY A 125 -9.96 -0.39 -17.16
C GLY A 125 -11.21 0.41 -16.82
N LYS A 126 -12.18 -0.25 -16.19
CA LYS A 126 -13.42 0.34 -15.68
C LYS A 126 -13.40 0.23 -14.15
N GLY A 127 -13.42 1.37 -13.48
CA GLY A 127 -13.59 1.46 -12.03
C GLY A 127 -15.05 1.59 -11.64
N LYS A 128 -15.31 1.65 -10.34
CA LYS A 128 -16.68 1.77 -9.78
C LYS A 128 -17.37 3.09 -10.17
N PHE A 129 -16.62 4.18 -10.28
CA PHE A 129 -17.14 5.54 -10.50
C PHE A 129 -16.59 6.21 -11.76
N GLY A 130 -16.10 5.40 -12.70
CA GLY A 130 -15.49 5.92 -13.92
C GLY A 130 -14.58 4.95 -14.66
N ARG A 131 -13.79 5.51 -15.57
CA ARG A 131 -12.94 4.76 -16.50
C ARG A 131 -11.50 5.27 -16.47
N VAL A 132 -10.56 4.39 -16.76
CA VAL A 132 -9.13 4.72 -16.86
C VAL A 132 -8.70 4.59 -18.30
N TYR A 133 -8.00 5.59 -18.83
CA TYR A 133 -7.53 5.63 -20.21
C TYR A 133 -6.02 5.76 -20.26
N LEU A 134 -5.41 5.16 -21.28
CA LEU A 134 -4.04 5.51 -21.65
C LEU A 134 -4.06 6.95 -22.15
N ALA A 135 -3.10 7.77 -21.73
CA ALA A 135 -2.99 9.14 -22.19
C ALA A 135 -1.53 9.50 -22.46
N ARG A 136 -1.33 10.49 -23.32
CA ARG A 136 -0.03 11.09 -23.59
C ARG A 136 -0.13 12.61 -23.41
N GLU A 137 0.72 13.20 -22.59
CA GLU A 137 0.84 14.65 -22.52
C GLU A 137 1.40 15.17 -23.86
N ARG A 138 0.69 16.09 -24.51
CA ARG A 138 1.02 16.55 -25.86
C ARG A 138 2.36 17.27 -25.94
N SER A 139 2.72 18.04 -24.92
CA SER A 139 3.94 18.87 -24.91
C SER A 139 5.22 18.06 -24.71
N SER A 140 5.21 17.11 -23.77
CA SER A 140 6.39 16.33 -23.40
C SER A 140 6.44 14.94 -24.05
N GLY A 141 5.31 14.47 -24.59
CA GLY A 141 5.15 13.08 -25.03
C GLY A 141 5.06 12.08 -23.87
N PHE A 142 4.98 12.55 -22.62
CA PHE A 142 4.96 11.69 -21.44
C PHE A 142 3.69 10.82 -21.40
N VAL A 143 3.86 9.51 -21.26
CA VAL A 143 2.76 8.54 -21.21
C VAL A 143 2.28 8.38 -19.76
N CYS A 144 0.98 8.52 -19.55
CA CYS A 144 0.32 8.39 -18.25
C CYS A 144 -1.00 7.62 -18.37
N ALA A 145 -1.62 7.35 -17.22
CA ALA A 145 -2.99 6.88 -17.13
C ALA A 145 -3.89 8.02 -16.64
N LEU A 146 -5.01 8.25 -17.32
CA LEU A 146 -6.00 9.26 -16.94
C LEU A 146 -7.23 8.56 -16.37
N LYS A 147 -7.42 8.63 -15.04
CA LYS A 147 -8.60 8.12 -14.34
C LYS A 147 -9.66 9.22 -14.31
N VAL A 148 -10.77 8.99 -14.99
CA VAL A 148 -11.88 9.92 -15.15
C VAL A 148 -13.02 9.49 -14.25
N LEU A 149 -13.42 10.35 -13.31
CA LEU A 149 -14.49 10.10 -12.34
C LEU A 149 -15.66 11.06 -12.60
N HIS A 150 -16.89 10.54 -12.61
CA HIS A 150 -18.09 11.35 -12.87
C HIS A 150 -18.64 11.94 -11.57
N LYS A 151 -18.77 13.26 -11.48
CA LYS A 151 -19.20 13.95 -10.25
C LYS A 151 -20.58 13.52 -9.76
N ILE A 152 -21.51 13.27 -10.69
CA ILE A 152 -22.87 12.79 -10.38
C ILE A 152 -22.82 11.41 -9.71
N GLU A 153 -22.01 10.48 -10.23
CA GLU A 153 -21.86 9.13 -9.66
C GLU A 153 -21.23 9.19 -8.26
N LEU A 154 -20.26 10.09 -8.05
CA LEU A 154 -19.65 10.28 -6.75
C LEU A 154 -20.63 10.81 -5.70
N GLN A 155 -21.51 11.75 -6.09
CA GLN A 155 -22.57 12.30 -5.24
C GLN A 155 -23.62 11.25 -4.88
N GLN A 156 -24.09 10.51 -5.87
CA GLN A 156 -25.04 9.41 -5.66
C GLN A 156 -24.47 8.33 -4.74
N GLY A 157 -23.18 8.01 -4.91
CA GLY A 157 -22.47 7.06 -4.05
C GLY A 157 -22.07 7.60 -2.67
N LYS A 158 -22.18 8.92 -2.42
CA LYS A 158 -21.69 9.62 -1.22
C LYS A 158 -20.20 9.36 -0.93
N VAL A 159 -19.39 9.29 -1.98
CA VAL A 159 -17.95 8.92 -1.91
C VAL A 159 -17.00 10.09 -2.18
N GLU A 160 -17.49 11.33 -2.27
CA GLU A 160 -16.66 12.51 -2.58
C GLU A 160 -15.55 12.71 -1.54
N LYS A 161 -15.86 12.39 -0.27
CA LYS A 161 -14.88 12.42 0.82
C LYS A 161 -13.76 11.39 0.63
N GLN A 162 -14.06 10.22 0.05
CA GLN A 162 -13.06 9.20 -0.24
C GLN A 162 -12.14 9.64 -1.38
N VAL A 163 -12.71 10.19 -2.47
CA VAL A 163 -11.93 10.71 -3.60
C VAL A 163 -11.02 11.86 -3.17
N ARG A 164 -11.52 12.81 -2.38
CA ARG A 164 -10.70 13.91 -1.87
C ARG A 164 -9.53 13.39 -1.03
N ARG A 165 -9.78 12.38 -0.20
CA ARG A 165 -8.74 11.74 0.62
C ARG A 165 -7.72 10.98 -0.23
N GLU A 166 -8.15 10.24 -1.25
CA GLU A 166 -7.26 9.58 -2.21
C GLU A 166 -6.30 10.61 -2.82
N ILE A 167 -6.83 11.73 -3.32
CA ILE A 167 -6.03 12.82 -3.89
C ILE A 167 -5.05 13.39 -2.86
N GLU A 168 -5.52 13.75 -1.66
CA GLU A 168 -4.69 14.37 -0.62
C GLU A 168 -3.56 13.45 -0.15
N ILE A 169 -3.87 12.18 0.14
CA ILE A 169 -2.87 11.21 0.59
C ILE A 169 -1.90 10.92 -0.55
N GLN A 170 -2.39 10.49 -1.71
CA GLN A 170 -1.56 9.96 -2.79
C GLN A 170 -0.67 11.05 -3.42
N SER A 171 -1.10 12.32 -3.44
CA SER A 171 -0.27 13.43 -3.93
C SER A 171 1.02 13.61 -3.11
N ASN A 172 1.03 13.15 -1.85
CA ASN A 172 2.18 13.24 -0.93
C ASN A 172 3.01 11.95 -0.87
N LEU A 173 2.68 10.95 -1.69
CA LEU A 173 3.38 9.67 -1.74
C LEU A 173 4.32 9.60 -2.96
N ALA A 174 5.58 9.27 -2.70
CA ALA A 174 6.59 9.03 -3.72
C ALA A 174 7.45 7.84 -3.29
N HIS A 175 7.16 6.66 -3.86
CA HIS A 175 7.88 5.43 -3.60
C HIS A 175 7.84 4.55 -4.86
N PRO A 176 8.92 3.83 -5.22
CA PRO A 176 8.95 3.00 -6.44
C PRO A 176 7.82 1.97 -6.51
N ASN A 177 7.34 1.47 -5.38
CA ASN A 177 6.26 0.47 -5.30
C ASN A 177 4.88 1.04 -4.96
N ILE A 178 4.69 2.35 -5.10
CA ILE A 178 3.38 3.00 -4.95
C ILE A 178 3.07 3.72 -6.24
N LEU A 179 1.86 3.53 -6.77
CA LEU A 179 1.43 4.18 -8.01
C LEU A 179 1.41 5.69 -7.82
N ARG A 180 2.19 6.42 -8.62
CA ARG A 180 2.30 7.87 -8.46
C ARG A 180 1.07 8.61 -8.99
N LEU A 181 0.60 9.59 -8.22
CA LEU A 181 -0.34 10.61 -8.68
C LEU A 181 0.47 11.86 -9.06
N PHE A 182 0.52 12.19 -10.34
CA PHE A 182 1.25 13.35 -10.84
C PHE A 182 0.49 14.67 -10.66
N GLY A 183 -0.83 14.59 -10.64
CA GLY A 183 -1.70 15.75 -10.51
C GLY A 183 -3.15 15.39 -10.75
N HIS A 184 -4.02 16.38 -10.62
CA HIS A 184 -5.44 16.24 -10.90
C HIS A 184 -5.99 17.55 -11.46
N PHE A 185 -7.13 17.46 -12.14
CA PHE A 185 -7.94 18.61 -12.56
C PHE A 185 -9.41 18.20 -12.64
N HIS A 186 -10.31 19.15 -12.87
CA HIS A 186 -11.74 18.84 -13.01
C HIS A 186 -12.39 19.79 -14.00
N ASP A 187 -13.50 19.34 -14.60
CA ASP A 187 -14.42 20.19 -15.36
C ASP A 187 -15.77 20.30 -14.60
N SER A 188 -16.83 20.75 -15.25
CA SER A 188 -18.16 20.86 -14.64
C SER A 188 -18.77 19.49 -14.29
N LYS A 189 -18.42 18.42 -15.01
CA LYS A 189 -19.04 17.08 -14.92
C LYS A 189 -18.11 16.01 -14.32
N ARG A 190 -16.79 16.18 -14.41
CA ARG A 190 -15.79 15.13 -14.19
C ARG A 190 -14.59 15.61 -13.37
N ILE A 191 -13.96 14.67 -12.68
CA ILE A 191 -12.64 14.81 -12.04
C ILE A 191 -11.66 13.89 -12.78
N PHE A 192 -10.45 14.38 -13.01
CA PHE A 192 -9.40 13.69 -13.73
C PHE A 192 -8.18 13.53 -12.83
N LEU A 193 -7.71 12.30 -12.66
CA LEU A 193 -6.47 11.99 -11.95
C LEU A 193 -5.42 11.55 -12.96
N ILE A 194 -4.25 12.20 -12.92
CA ILE A 194 -3.11 11.91 -13.80
C ILE A 194 -2.19 10.95 -13.05
N LEU A 195 -2.22 9.68 -13.42
CA LEU A 195 -1.55 8.59 -12.72
C LEU A 195 -0.37 8.04 -13.53
N GLU A 196 0.59 7.45 -12.83
CA GLU A 196 1.60 6.59 -13.42
C GLU A 196 0.97 5.47 -14.24
N PHE A 197 1.54 5.19 -15.41
CA PHE A 197 1.08 4.10 -16.27
C PHE A 197 1.73 2.77 -15.86
N ALA A 198 0.93 1.88 -15.27
CA ALA A 198 1.34 0.51 -14.95
C ALA A 198 1.03 -0.44 -16.12
N GLY A 199 1.98 -0.58 -17.05
CA GLY A 199 1.75 -1.19 -18.37
C GLY A 199 1.41 -2.67 -18.38
N LYS A 200 1.64 -3.41 -17.28
CA LYS A 200 1.29 -4.83 -17.17
C LYS A 200 -0.05 -5.08 -16.46
N GLY A 201 -0.78 -4.03 -16.05
CA GLY A 201 -2.12 -4.14 -15.49
C GLY A 201 -2.19 -4.71 -14.07
N GLU A 202 -3.37 -5.18 -13.66
CA GLU A 202 -3.66 -5.68 -12.31
C GLU A 202 -2.95 -7.00 -11.99
N LEU A 203 -2.32 -7.09 -10.81
CA LEU A 203 -1.64 -8.28 -10.33
C LEU A 203 -2.62 -9.47 -10.19
N TYR A 204 -3.89 -9.22 -9.86
CA TYR A 204 -4.95 -10.22 -9.85
C TYR A 204 -5.01 -11.04 -11.14
N LYS A 205 -4.96 -10.39 -12.31
CA LYS A 205 -5.02 -11.07 -13.62
C LYS A 205 -3.79 -11.93 -13.86
N HIS A 206 -2.62 -11.51 -13.38
CA HIS A 206 -1.40 -12.33 -13.44
C HIS A 206 -1.54 -13.57 -12.57
N LEU A 207 -2.03 -13.43 -11.35
CA LEU A 207 -2.21 -14.55 -10.42
C LEU A 207 -3.22 -15.56 -10.96
N ARG A 208 -4.39 -15.10 -11.45
CA ARG A 208 -5.40 -15.98 -12.04
C ARG A 208 -4.86 -16.77 -13.24
N ARG A 209 -4.10 -16.11 -14.12
CA ARG A 209 -3.50 -16.75 -15.31
C ARG A 209 -2.44 -17.78 -14.95
N GLU A 210 -1.62 -17.50 -13.95
CA GLU A 210 -0.55 -18.40 -13.50
C GLU A 210 -1.02 -19.44 -12.48
N GLN A 211 -2.28 -19.33 -12.02
CA GLN A 211 -2.92 -20.07 -10.93
C GLN A 211 -2.27 -19.83 -9.57
N ARG A 212 -0.94 -19.90 -9.48
CA ARG A 212 -0.11 -19.55 -8.34
C ARG A 212 1.27 -19.12 -8.82
N PHE A 213 1.95 -18.28 -8.06
CA PHE A 213 3.32 -17.86 -8.35
C PHE A 213 4.35 -18.84 -7.79
N PRO A 214 5.48 -19.04 -8.50
CA PRO A 214 6.63 -19.72 -7.92
C PRO A 214 7.22 -18.87 -6.77
N GLU A 215 7.83 -19.53 -5.79
CA GLU A 215 8.27 -18.86 -4.54
C GLU A 215 9.21 -17.67 -4.78
N TRP A 216 10.09 -17.74 -5.79
CA TRP A 216 11.00 -16.63 -6.11
C TRP A 216 10.26 -15.36 -6.54
N LYS A 217 9.16 -15.50 -7.29
CA LYS A 217 8.34 -14.39 -7.77
C LYS A 217 7.47 -13.86 -6.65
N ALA A 218 6.83 -14.76 -5.89
CA ALA A 218 6.05 -14.39 -4.72
C ALA A 218 6.89 -13.63 -3.69
N ALA A 219 8.09 -14.13 -3.35
CA ALA A 219 9.01 -13.47 -2.42
C ALA A 219 9.45 -12.08 -2.92
N SER A 220 9.73 -11.93 -4.21
CA SER A 220 10.07 -10.63 -4.80
C SER A 220 8.93 -9.62 -4.65
N TYR A 221 7.68 -10.03 -4.90
CA TYR A 221 6.51 -9.17 -4.70
C TYR A 221 6.26 -8.86 -3.23
N VAL A 222 6.41 -9.84 -2.32
CA VAL A 222 6.27 -9.63 -0.87
C VAL A 222 7.33 -8.66 -0.35
N ALA A 223 8.57 -8.75 -0.83
CA ALA A 223 9.63 -7.81 -0.47
C ALA A 223 9.31 -6.37 -0.93
N GLN A 224 8.83 -6.20 -2.17
CA GLN A 224 8.40 -4.90 -2.69
C GLN A 224 7.19 -4.33 -1.92
N MET A 225 6.22 -5.19 -1.56
CA MET A 225 5.08 -4.81 -0.72
C MET A 225 5.55 -4.35 0.66
N CYS A 226 6.49 -5.09 1.27
CA CYS A 226 7.06 -4.74 2.56
C CYS A 226 7.73 -3.36 2.53
N ALA A 227 8.53 -3.07 1.51
CA ALA A 227 9.16 -1.76 1.32
C ALA A 227 8.12 -0.63 1.18
N ALA A 228 7.07 -0.85 0.39
CA ALA A 228 5.98 0.12 0.22
C ALA A 228 5.21 0.37 1.53
N LEU A 229 4.86 -0.70 2.27
CA LEU A 229 4.15 -0.59 3.54
C LEU A 229 4.99 0.13 4.60
N LYS A 230 6.30 -0.14 4.69
CA LYS A 230 7.21 0.59 5.57
C LYS A 230 7.20 2.09 5.28
N TYR A 231 7.25 2.46 4.00
CA TYR A 231 7.17 3.85 3.57
C TYR A 231 5.84 4.49 3.98
N LEU A 232 4.72 3.80 3.75
CA LEU A 232 3.37 4.26 4.13
C LEU A 232 3.25 4.46 5.64
N HIS A 233 3.66 3.45 6.43
CA HIS A 233 3.56 3.49 7.89
C HIS A 233 4.46 4.57 8.50
N LYS A 234 5.65 4.81 7.93
CA LYS A 234 6.52 5.94 8.31
C LYS A 234 5.86 7.29 8.05
N LYS A 235 4.99 7.39 7.04
CA LYS A 235 4.15 8.56 6.77
C LYS A 235 2.82 8.55 7.50
N HIS A 236 2.63 7.65 8.46
CA HIS A 236 1.38 7.46 9.20
C HIS A 236 0.18 7.16 8.29
N VAL A 237 0.40 6.54 7.13
CA VAL A 237 -0.66 6.10 6.23
C VAL A 237 -0.88 4.61 6.39
N ILE A 238 -2.13 4.20 6.67
CA ILE A 238 -2.54 2.79 6.69
C ILE A 238 -3.37 2.53 5.43
N HIS A 239 -3.06 1.48 4.68
CA HIS A 239 -3.70 1.24 3.38
C HIS A 239 -5.12 0.69 3.52
N ARG A 240 -5.29 -0.38 4.33
CA ARG A 240 -6.55 -1.06 4.68
C ARG A 240 -7.29 -1.85 3.59
N ASP A 241 -6.88 -1.74 2.34
CA ASP A 241 -7.47 -2.54 1.23
C ASP A 241 -6.39 -3.20 0.36
N ILE A 242 -5.42 -3.85 1.01
CA ILE A 242 -4.36 -4.59 0.30
C ILE A 242 -4.93 -5.88 -0.26
N LYS A 243 -4.95 -6.01 -1.59
CA LYS A 243 -5.39 -7.18 -2.35
C LYS A 243 -4.85 -7.13 -3.78
N PRO A 244 -4.78 -8.25 -4.53
CA PRO A 244 -4.20 -8.28 -5.88
C PRO A 244 -4.86 -7.34 -6.89
N GLU A 245 -6.13 -7.00 -6.72
CA GLU A 245 -6.89 -6.09 -7.58
C GLU A 245 -6.41 -4.64 -7.44
N ASN A 246 -5.96 -4.26 -6.23
CA ASN A 246 -5.46 -2.92 -5.92
C ASN A 246 -3.94 -2.81 -6.12
N ILE A 247 -3.28 -3.86 -6.63
CA ILE A 247 -1.85 -3.86 -6.94
C ILE A 247 -1.71 -3.95 -8.46
N LEU A 248 -1.04 -2.98 -9.05
CA LEU A 248 -0.71 -2.98 -10.48
C LEU A 248 0.72 -3.46 -10.69
N VAL A 249 1.03 -3.89 -11.91
CA VAL A 249 2.38 -4.29 -12.33
C VAL A 249 2.88 -3.27 -13.34
N GLY A 250 4.01 -2.64 -13.01
CA GLY A 250 4.71 -1.68 -13.83
C GLY A 250 5.34 -2.30 -15.07
N ILE A 251 5.93 -1.45 -15.91
CA ILE A 251 6.50 -1.87 -17.21
C ILE A 251 7.68 -2.83 -17.04
N HIS A 252 8.46 -2.68 -15.96
CA HIS A 252 9.63 -3.53 -15.68
C HIS A 252 9.26 -4.76 -14.83
N GLY A 253 8.00 -4.91 -14.41
CA GLY A 253 7.54 -6.03 -13.60
C GLY A 253 7.57 -5.78 -12.09
N GLU A 254 7.89 -4.56 -11.69
CA GLU A 254 7.74 -4.06 -10.32
C GLU A 254 6.26 -3.88 -9.97
N ILE A 255 5.89 -4.11 -8.71
CA ILE A 255 4.52 -3.88 -8.25
C ILE A 255 4.31 -2.41 -7.86
N LYS A 256 3.07 -1.94 -7.99
CA LYS A 256 2.60 -0.59 -7.67
C LYS A 256 1.31 -0.70 -6.86
N ILE A 257 1.38 -0.39 -5.57
CA ILE A 257 0.17 -0.26 -4.73
C ILE A 257 -0.67 0.91 -5.25
N SER A 258 -1.96 0.69 -5.43
CA SER A 258 -2.94 1.66 -5.92
C SER A 258 -4.21 1.65 -5.06
N ASP A 259 -5.13 2.56 -5.36
CA ASP A 259 -6.43 2.71 -4.69
C ASP A 259 -6.35 3.04 -3.19
N PHE A 260 -6.00 4.31 -2.92
CA PHE A 260 -5.95 4.86 -1.57
C PHE A 260 -7.32 5.35 -1.06
N GLY A 261 -8.43 4.98 -1.71
CA GLY A 261 -9.79 5.43 -1.34
C GLY A 261 -10.22 4.98 0.06
N TRP A 262 -9.65 3.88 0.54
CA TRP A 262 -9.81 3.39 1.91
C TRP A 262 -8.62 3.73 2.81
N SER A 263 -7.58 4.37 2.31
CA SER A 263 -6.43 4.72 3.14
C SER A 263 -6.75 5.88 4.08
N VAL A 264 -5.96 5.99 5.15
CA VAL A 264 -6.15 7.00 6.18
C VAL A 264 -4.81 7.49 6.72
N HIS A 265 -4.70 8.81 6.94
CA HIS A 265 -3.58 9.42 7.65
C HIS A 265 -3.84 9.35 9.16
N ALA A 266 -3.20 8.43 9.88
CA ALA A 266 -3.42 8.15 11.29
C ALA A 266 -2.21 8.55 12.16
N PRO A 267 -1.96 9.86 12.37
CA PRO A 267 -0.84 10.31 13.21
C PRO A 267 -0.94 9.81 14.67
N ASN A 268 -2.15 9.52 15.17
CA ASN A 268 -2.40 9.00 16.51
C ASN A 268 -2.80 7.51 16.56
N ASN A 269 -2.61 6.76 15.47
CA ASN A 269 -2.68 5.29 15.41
C ASN A 269 -3.95 4.57 15.95
N ARG A 270 -5.15 5.17 15.90
CA ARG A 270 -6.40 4.58 16.43
C ARG A 270 -7.63 4.86 15.57
N ARG A 271 -8.40 3.84 15.11
CA ARG A 271 -9.64 4.04 14.30
C ARG A 271 -10.66 2.89 14.35
N ASN A 272 -11.94 3.23 14.04
CA ASN A 272 -13.16 2.40 14.13
C ASN A 272 -14.02 2.38 12.82
N THR A 273 -13.48 2.03 11.65
CA THR A 273 -14.28 1.89 10.39
C THR A 273 -14.09 0.52 9.76
N MET A 274 -15.17 -0.21 9.46
CA MET A 274 -15.12 -1.47 8.72
C MET A 274 -15.01 -1.19 7.21
N CYS A 275 -13.90 -1.59 6.59
CA CYS A 275 -13.62 -1.42 5.16
C CYS A 275 -12.64 -2.50 4.68
N GLY A 276 -12.82 -3.04 3.46
CA GLY A 276 -11.95 -4.04 2.82
C GLY A 276 -12.73 -5.21 2.19
N THR A 277 -12.04 -6.08 1.46
CA THR A 277 -12.58 -7.38 1.00
C THR A 277 -12.53 -8.39 2.15
N LEU A 278 -13.63 -9.10 2.44
CA LEU A 278 -13.77 -9.97 3.61
C LEU A 278 -12.59 -10.94 3.82
N ASP A 279 -12.09 -11.53 2.74
CA ASP A 279 -11.01 -12.52 2.76
C ASP A 279 -9.65 -11.95 3.23
N TYR A 280 -9.51 -10.63 3.19
CA TYR A 280 -8.31 -9.88 3.57
C TYR A 280 -8.44 -9.17 4.93
N LEU A 281 -9.63 -9.19 5.52
CA LEU A 281 -9.89 -8.49 6.78
C LEU A 281 -9.23 -9.24 7.94
N PRO A 282 -8.54 -8.52 8.84
CA PRO A 282 -8.01 -9.11 10.06
C PRO A 282 -9.12 -9.32 11.11
N PRO A 283 -8.92 -10.24 12.07
CA PRO A 283 -9.95 -10.61 13.05
C PRO A 283 -10.41 -9.44 13.93
N GLU A 284 -9.55 -8.48 14.25
CA GLU A 284 -9.88 -7.28 15.01
C GLU A 284 -10.84 -6.33 14.29
N MET A 285 -10.92 -6.40 12.95
CA MET A 285 -11.89 -5.63 12.17
C MET A 285 -13.27 -6.30 12.09
N LEU A 286 -13.37 -7.60 12.46
CA LEU A 286 -14.59 -8.41 12.34
C LEU A 286 -15.42 -8.51 13.63
N LYS A 287 -14.92 -8.04 14.77
CA LYS A 287 -15.60 -8.15 16.07
C LYS A 287 -16.18 -6.80 16.51
N PRO A 288 -17.38 -6.38 16.04
CA PRO A 288 -18.05 -5.22 16.58
C PRO A 288 -18.61 -5.57 17.96
N GLY A 289 -17.97 -5.18 19.07
CA GLY A 289 -18.60 -5.47 20.38
C GLY A 289 -17.76 -5.36 21.65
N LYS A 290 -16.55 -4.83 21.61
CA LYS A 290 -15.98 -4.26 22.83
C LYS A 290 -15.78 -2.79 22.53
N ASP A 291 -16.28 -1.96 23.44
CA ASP A 291 -16.03 -0.53 23.43
C ASP A 291 -14.60 -0.32 22.98
N GLU A 292 -14.44 0.34 21.83
CA GLU A 292 -13.16 0.60 21.17
C GLU A 292 -12.63 -0.48 20.20
N ASN A 293 -13.31 -0.65 19.06
CA ASN A 293 -12.72 -1.25 17.84
C ASN A 293 -11.58 -0.34 17.34
N TRP A 294 -10.38 -0.47 17.92
CA TRP A 294 -9.17 0.21 17.50
C TRP A 294 -8.27 -0.77 16.74
N TYR A 295 -7.89 -0.39 15.53
CA TYR A 295 -6.83 -1.06 14.81
C TYR A 295 -5.77 -0.04 14.37
N ASN A 296 -4.54 -0.52 14.23
CA ASN A 296 -3.34 0.25 13.86
C ASN A 296 -2.80 -0.27 12.52
N GLU A 297 -1.56 0.07 12.18
CA GLU A 297 -0.90 -0.33 10.93
C GLU A 297 -0.71 -1.86 10.79
N LYS A 298 -0.88 -2.62 11.89
CA LYS A 298 -0.78 -4.09 11.91
C LYS A 298 -1.86 -4.78 11.05
N VAL A 299 -2.92 -4.09 10.67
CA VAL A 299 -3.92 -4.62 9.72
C VAL A 299 -3.30 -4.89 8.35
N ASP A 300 -2.38 -4.02 7.90
CA ASP A 300 -1.70 -4.21 6.61
C ASP A 300 -0.74 -5.41 6.65
N LEU A 301 -0.19 -5.75 7.83
CA LEU A 301 0.65 -6.95 8.02
C LEU A 301 -0.18 -8.23 7.89
N TRP A 302 -1.41 -8.25 8.42
CA TRP A 302 -2.32 -9.37 8.20
C TRP A 302 -2.64 -9.54 6.72
N SER A 303 -3.02 -8.45 6.04
CA SER A 303 -3.31 -8.51 4.60
C SER A 303 -2.08 -8.92 3.78
N LEU A 304 -0.87 -8.55 4.19
CA LEU A 304 0.38 -9.07 3.59
C LEU A 304 0.52 -10.58 3.77
N GLY A 305 0.13 -11.13 4.93
CA GLY A 305 0.09 -12.58 5.17
C GLY A 305 -0.91 -13.31 4.29
N VAL A 306 -2.13 -12.76 4.16
CA VAL A 306 -3.18 -13.27 3.26
C VAL A 306 -2.67 -13.27 1.81
N LEU A 307 -2.09 -12.15 1.38
CA LEU A 307 -1.54 -12.00 0.03
C LEU A 307 -0.36 -12.96 -0.23
N THR A 308 0.51 -13.17 0.75
CA THR A 308 1.63 -14.12 0.65
C THR A 308 1.12 -15.56 0.46
N TYR A 309 0.09 -15.94 1.21
CA TYR A 309 -0.56 -17.24 1.04
C TYR A 309 -1.19 -17.35 -0.36
N GLU A 310 -1.97 -16.35 -0.78
CA GLU A 310 -2.67 -16.40 -2.07
C GLU A 310 -1.70 -16.47 -3.25
N PHE A 311 -0.57 -15.77 -3.19
CA PHE A 311 0.47 -15.91 -4.20
C PHE A 311 0.99 -17.34 -4.35
N LEU A 312 1.11 -18.07 -3.25
CA LEU A 312 1.72 -19.41 -3.26
C LEU A 312 0.71 -20.54 -3.51
N VAL A 313 -0.54 -20.33 -3.12
CA VAL A 313 -1.59 -21.35 -3.16
C VAL A 313 -2.57 -21.10 -4.31
N GLY A 314 -2.81 -19.84 -4.68
CA GLY A 314 -3.73 -19.46 -5.74
C GLY A 314 -5.15 -19.13 -5.28
N GLU A 315 -5.42 -19.15 -3.97
CA GLU A 315 -6.71 -18.78 -3.36
C GLU A 315 -6.44 -18.24 -1.96
N ALA A 316 -7.40 -17.48 -1.40
CA ALA A 316 -7.21 -16.87 -0.09
C ALA A 316 -7.30 -17.92 1.04
N PRO A 317 -6.52 -17.81 2.13
CA PRO A 317 -6.43 -18.83 3.18
C PRO A 317 -7.73 -19.14 3.91
N PHE A 318 -8.69 -18.19 3.89
CA PHE A 318 -9.95 -18.28 4.61
C PHE A 318 -11.17 -18.31 3.68
N GLU A 319 -10.95 -18.46 2.37
CA GLU A 319 -12.03 -18.42 1.36
C GLU A 319 -13.06 -19.53 1.60
N ASP A 320 -14.33 -19.13 1.72
CA ASP A 320 -15.50 -19.99 1.92
C ASP A 320 -16.78 -19.14 1.67
N THR A 321 -17.93 -19.61 2.14
CA THR A 321 -19.12 -18.80 2.37
C THR A 321 -18.82 -17.65 3.35
N PRO A 322 -19.42 -16.45 3.18
CA PRO A 322 -19.07 -15.28 4.01
C PRO A 322 -19.14 -15.52 5.53
N SER A 323 -20.15 -16.27 5.99
CA SER A 323 -20.28 -16.64 7.41
C SER A 323 -19.14 -17.54 7.89
N MET A 324 -18.72 -18.49 7.05
CA MET A 324 -17.64 -19.42 7.39
C MET A 324 -16.28 -18.75 7.29
N THR A 325 -16.04 -17.90 6.29
CA THR A 325 -14.84 -17.05 6.19
C THR A 325 -14.66 -16.20 7.44
N GLN A 326 -15.71 -15.54 7.92
CA GLN A 326 -15.65 -14.76 9.16
C GLN A 326 -15.27 -15.63 10.37
N LYS A 327 -15.83 -16.85 10.48
CA LYS A 327 -15.49 -17.80 11.55
C LYS A 327 -14.05 -18.28 11.45
N ARG A 328 -13.58 -18.61 10.25
CA ARG A 328 -12.20 -19.05 10.01
C ARG A 328 -11.20 -17.95 10.34
N ILE A 329 -11.44 -16.72 9.91
CA ILE A 329 -10.60 -15.56 10.27
C ILE A 329 -10.59 -15.35 11.79
N ALA A 330 -11.77 -15.38 12.44
CA ALA A 330 -11.86 -15.16 13.89
C ALA A 330 -11.13 -16.23 14.73
N ARG A 331 -10.92 -17.43 14.16
CA ARG A 331 -10.22 -18.56 14.78
C ARG A 331 -8.78 -18.74 14.27
N GLY A 332 -8.38 -18.04 13.21
CA GLY A 332 -7.10 -18.26 12.54
C GLY A 332 -7.02 -19.63 11.86
N GLU A 333 -8.15 -20.18 11.43
CA GLU A 333 -8.27 -21.53 10.88
C GLU A 333 -7.95 -21.51 9.38
N MET A 334 -6.72 -21.90 9.04
CA MET A 334 -6.24 -22.05 7.66
C MET A 334 -5.45 -23.35 7.50
N THR A 335 -5.47 -23.92 6.29
CA THR A 335 -4.70 -25.11 5.93
C THR A 335 -3.64 -24.73 4.91
N ILE A 336 -2.35 -24.85 5.24
CA ILE A 336 -1.28 -24.60 4.27
C ILE A 336 -0.91 -25.90 3.55
N PRO A 337 -1.04 -25.99 2.21
CA PRO A 337 -0.75 -27.20 1.46
C PRO A 337 0.68 -27.73 1.64
N PRO A 338 0.92 -29.05 1.47
CA PRO A 338 2.23 -29.65 1.65
C PRO A 338 3.28 -29.12 0.67
N PHE A 339 2.89 -28.67 -0.53
CA PHE A 339 3.81 -28.16 -1.55
C PHE A 339 4.43 -26.78 -1.22
N VAL A 340 3.90 -26.05 -0.23
CA VAL A 340 4.48 -24.78 0.21
C VAL A 340 5.68 -25.07 1.11
N SER A 341 6.82 -24.40 0.88
CA SER A 341 8.05 -24.65 1.64
C SER A 341 7.89 -24.37 3.13
N ALA A 342 8.76 -24.99 3.94
CA ALA A 342 8.76 -24.78 5.38
C ALA A 342 9.04 -23.30 5.73
N GLU A 343 9.95 -22.65 5.01
CA GLU A 343 10.29 -21.25 5.23
C GLU A 343 9.16 -20.30 4.80
N ALA A 344 8.43 -20.60 3.72
CA ALA A 344 7.22 -19.84 3.36
C ALA A 344 6.11 -20.01 4.40
N LYS A 345 5.88 -21.25 4.85
CA LYS A 345 4.93 -21.58 5.93
C LYS A 345 5.22 -20.80 7.21
N ASP A 346 6.50 -20.70 7.57
CA ASP A 346 6.94 -19.94 8.74
C ASP A 346 6.58 -18.45 8.63
N LEU A 347 6.85 -17.81 7.49
CA LEU A 347 6.50 -16.41 7.27
C LEU A 347 4.98 -16.18 7.33
N ILE A 348 4.20 -17.03 6.64
CA ILE A 348 2.73 -16.94 6.63
C ILE A 348 2.18 -17.02 8.06
N LYS A 349 2.65 -17.99 8.87
CA LYS A 349 2.21 -18.16 10.26
C LYS A 349 2.60 -16.99 11.17
N LYS A 350 3.74 -16.35 10.91
CA LYS A 350 4.21 -15.17 11.67
C LYS A 350 3.44 -13.89 11.32
N LEU A 351 2.89 -13.79 10.10
CA LEU A 351 2.03 -12.68 9.67
C LEU A 351 0.57 -12.88 10.08
N LEU A 352 0.03 -14.09 9.91
CA LEU A 352 -1.37 -14.44 10.20
C LEU A 352 -1.56 -14.87 11.67
N VAL A 353 -1.16 -13.99 12.58
CA VAL A 353 -1.35 -14.14 14.02
C VAL A 353 -2.58 -13.36 14.47
N LEU A 354 -3.43 -14.01 15.28
CA LEU A 354 -4.69 -13.41 15.78
C LEU A 354 -4.46 -12.16 16.62
N ASP A 355 -3.42 -12.17 17.45
CA ASP A 355 -2.99 -11.02 18.24
C ASP A 355 -2.15 -10.07 17.37
N PRO A 356 -2.62 -8.85 17.06
CA PRO A 356 -1.92 -7.92 16.17
C PRO A 356 -0.51 -7.56 16.63
N GLU A 357 -0.29 -7.52 17.95
CA GLU A 357 1.00 -7.13 18.53
C GLU A 357 2.05 -8.25 18.43
N LYS A 358 1.62 -9.49 18.20
CA LYS A 358 2.50 -10.64 17.98
C LYS A 358 2.85 -10.89 16.52
N ARG A 359 2.28 -10.12 15.59
CA ARG A 359 2.62 -10.22 14.15
C ARG A 359 4.05 -9.74 13.93
N ILE A 360 4.80 -10.49 13.13
CA ILE A 360 6.17 -10.13 12.73
C ILE A 360 6.21 -8.70 12.15
N PRO A 361 7.06 -7.80 12.65
CA PRO A 361 7.14 -6.45 12.14
C PRO A 361 7.81 -6.40 10.75
N LEU A 362 7.49 -5.39 9.93
CA LEU A 362 7.97 -5.29 8.54
C LEU A 362 9.50 -5.35 8.40
N HIS A 363 10.26 -4.80 9.35
CA HIS A 363 11.73 -4.87 9.30
C HIS A 363 12.27 -6.30 9.47
N GLU A 364 11.57 -7.16 10.21
CA GLU A 364 11.91 -8.59 10.32
C GLU A 364 11.41 -9.39 9.12
N VAL A 365 10.32 -8.97 8.45
CA VAL A 365 9.85 -9.60 7.20
C VAL A 365 10.92 -9.49 6.11
N GLU A 366 11.56 -8.33 5.95
CA GLU A 366 12.66 -8.15 4.98
C GLU A 366 13.85 -9.07 5.24
N GLN A 367 14.10 -9.38 6.52
CA GLN A 367 15.19 -10.26 6.96
C GLN A 367 14.76 -11.73 7.09
N HIS A 368 13.51 -12.05 6.74
CA HIS A 368 13.00 -13.40 6.88
C HIS A 368 13.81 -14.36 5.98
N PRO A 369 14.21 -15.55 6.47
CA PRO A 369 15.02 -16.49 5.69
C PRO A 369 14.43 -16.80 4.31
N TRP A 370 13.11 -16.93 4.20
CA TRP A 370 12.41 -17.12 2.93
C TRP A 370 12.61 -15.96 1.95
N ILE A 371 12.49 -14.71 2.42
CA ILE A 371 12.67 -13.51 1.59
C ILE A 371 14.12 -13.40 1.13
N ILE A 372 15.10 -13.54 2.05
CA ILE A 372 16.53 -13.48 1.72
C ILE A 372 16.89 -14.55 0.70
N LYS A 373 16.47 -15.81 0.95
CA LYS A 373 16.74 -16.96 0.08
C LYS A 373 16.30 -16.71 -1.36
N HIS A 374 15.11 -16.14 -1.54
CA HIS A 374 14.48 -16.00 -2.85
C HIS A 374 14.75 -14.66 -3.54
N CYS A 375 15.01 -13.57 -2.82
CA CYS A 375 15.31 -12.27 -3.43
C CYS A 375 16.79 -12.17 -3.85
N VAL A 376 17.74 -12.63 -3.01
CA VAL A 376 19.18 -12.59 -3.33
C VAL A 376 19.56 -13.64 -4.40
N LYS A 377 18.89 -14.80 -4.41
CA LYS A 377 19.11 -15.83 -5.44
C LYS A 377 18.19 -15.67 -6.66
N GLY A 378 17.07 -14.95 -6.52
CA GLY A 378 16.08 -14.73 -7.57
C GLY A 378 16.59 -13.87 -8.72
N GLU A 379 17.39 -12.84 -8.46
CA GLU A 379 18.10 -12.07 -9.51
C GLU A 379 18.94 -12.99 -10.40
N ARG A 380 19.67 -13.94 -9.80
CA ARG A 380 20.51 -14.90 -10.54
C ARG A 380 19.70 -15.93 -11.34
N ALA A 381 18.49 -16.27 -10.89
CA ALA A 381 17.60 -17.21 -11.57
C ALA A 381 16.83 -16.53 -12.72
N TYR A 382 16.32 -15.31 -12.50
CA TYR A 382 15.69 -14.47 -13.51
C TYR A 382 16.65 -14.17 -14.66
N ASN A 383 17.91 -13.84 -14.36
CA ASN A 383 18.94 -13.60 -15.38
C ASN A 383 19.26 -14.86 -16.20
N ARG A 384 19.11 -16.07 -15.65
CA ARG A 384 19.31 -17.33 -16.40
C ARG A 384 18.12 -17.68 -17.28
N THR A 385 16.89 -17.52 -16.79
CA THR A 385 15.68 -17.82 -17.57
C THR A 385 15.43 -16.79 -18.68
N SER A 386 15.73 -15.52 -18.43
CA SER A 386 15.66 -14.46 -19.46
C SER A 386 16.80 -14.51 -20.48
N ALA A 387 17.96 -15.09 -20.13
CA ALA A 387 19.02 -15.41 -21.10
C ALA A 387 18.65 -16.64 -21.97
N SER A 388 18.02 -17.66 -21.38
CA SER A 388 17.59 -18.87 -22.10
C SER A 388 16.44 -18.61 -23.08
N SER A 389 15.54 -17.66 -22.81
CA SER A 389 14.47 -17.29 -23.73
C SER A 389 14.91 -16.43 -24.93
N LYS A 390 16.15 -15.90 -24.90
CA LYS A 390 16.75 -15.14 -26.03
C LYS A 390 17.56 -16.02 -27.01
N GLN A 391 17.65 -17.34 -26.78
CA GLN A 391 18.48 -18.26 -27.57
C GLN A 391 17.69 -19.31 -28.39
N ARG A 392 16.47 -19.00 -28.86
CA ARG A 392 15.87 -19.78 -29.96
C ARG A 392 15.92 -18.97 -31.25
N PRO A 393 16.81 -19.30 -32.22
CA PRO A 393 16.62 -18.85 -33.58
C PRO A 393 15.41 -19.56 -34.16
N SER A 394 14.62 -18.80 -34.91
CA SER A 394 13.64 -19.30 -35.87
C SER A 394 14.35 -20.18 -36.91
N GLU A 395 13.99 -21.46 -36.97
CA GLU A 395 14.14 -22.29 -38.17
C GLU A 395 12.78 -22.46 -38.84
#